data_AF-A0A167V846-F1
#
_entry.id   AF-A0A167V846-F1
#
_cell.length_a   1.000
_cell.length_b   1.000
_cell.length_c   1.000
_cell.angle_alpha   90.00
_cell.angle_beta   90.00
_cell.angle_gamma   90.00
#
_symmetry.space_group_name_H-M   'P 1'
#
loop_
_entity.id
_entity.type
_entity.pdbx_description
1 polymer ?
#
loop_
_entity_poly.entity_id
_entity_poly.type
_entity_poly.pdbx_seq_one_letter_code
_entity_poly.pdbx_strand_id
1 'polypeptide(L)'
;MALSLRAISSLSSLSLLPSSKQPYRYRSLAYIAIIASVLFVLCRLYLFPDDDLLALGSLHDSPERHALCAAHGFAPYPSGGDGTARRKIYDITMVNTELDWLEIRLDALYDEVDLFIIVESPTTFHGHAKPMLAKESWHRFARYHDKMLHHELEFPSGFRPRRTWDFERLQRDAGYEQVFPKLISGGDRAPRLGDVLVVADVDEIPRPETLRVLRACAFPRRLTLASRFYYYSFQFLSVGPEWHHPQATFYDGPGARTLAPNDLRDGQGGNFVSRWRESARYGNASWHCSSCFDSMDMFLNKMASFSHKWMNGAQYRDRDRIADAVRDGVDIWGRRSSTFERLDGNQDLPPLVRDDPRYVYLRDRSGKSAGMKDYP
;
A
#
# COMPACT_ATOMS: atom_id res chain seq x y z
N MET A 1 -77.75 48.78 26.84
CA MET A 1 -78.62 49.06 28.00
C MET A 1 -78.96 47.76 28.70
N ALA A 2 -78.78 47.73 30.02
CA ALA A 2 -79.19 46.71 31.02
C ALA A 2 -78.52 45.32 30.93
N LEU A 3 -77.53 45.02 31.81
CA LEU A 3 -77.64 44.52 33.22
C LEU A 3 -77.66 42.97 33.22
N SER A 4 -76.78 42.23 33.91
CA SER A 4 -76.60 42.13 35.38
C SER A 4 -75.51 41.04 35.65
N LEU A 5 -74.34 41.32 36.25
CA LEU A 5 -73.94 41.31 37.68
C LEU A 5 -73.29 40.01 38.22
N ARG A 6 -72.05 40.18 38.75
CA ARG A 6 -71.44 39.70 40.04
C ARG A 6 -69.93 39.45 39.82
N ALA A 7 -68.92 40.14 40.37
CA ALA A 7 -68.60 40.67 41.73
C ALA A 7 -68.55 39.56 42.81
N ILE A 8 -67.58 39.40 43.72
CA ILE A 8 -66.34 40.10 44.18
C ILE A 8 -65.61 39.15 45.19
N SER A 9 -64.31 39.38 45.44
CA SER A 9 -63.49 39.08 46.65
C SER A 9 -63.02 37.64 46.97
N SER A 10 -61.72 37.46 47.29
CA SER A 10 -61.12 37.77 48.60
C SER A 10 -59.58 37.68 48.59
N LEU A 11 -58.93 38.58 49.35
CA LEU A 11 -57.57 38.45 49.87
C LEU A 11 -57.57 37.33 50.94
N SER A 12 -56.52 36.54 51.17
CA SER A 12 -55.33 36.93 51.94
C SER A 12 -54.48 35.67 52.17
N SER A 13 -53.15 35.76 52.06
CA SER A 13 -52.22 35.28 53.10
C SER A 13 -50.77 35.38 52.61
N LEU A 14 -50.05 36.29 53.24
CA LEU A 14 -48.61 36.45 53.22
C LEU A 14 -47.98 35.25 53.94
N SER A 15 -47.01 34.57 53.33
CA SER A 15 -46.03 33.78 54.10
C SER A 15 -44.73 33.56 53.31
N LEU A 16 -43.68 34.19 53.86
CA LEU A 16 -42.31 33.66 53.98
C LEU A 16 -41.46 33.59 52.70
N LEU A 17 -40.61 34.61 52.56
CA LEU A 17 -39.27 34.45 51.99
C LEU A 17 -38.50 33.35 52.72
N PRO A 18 -37.63 32.63 52.01
CA PRO A 18 -36.27 32.51 52.47
C PRO A 18 -35.28 33.03 51.42
N SER A 19 -34.45 33.96 51.89
CA SER A 19 -33.16 34.30 51.35
C SER A 19 -32.28 33.04 51.23
N SER A 20 -31.59 32.85 50.10
CA SER A 20 -30.12 32.92 50.05
C SER A 20 -29.50 32.20 48.84
N LYS A 21 -28.49 32.87 48.26
CA LYS A 21 -27.27 32.31 47.61
C LYS A 21 -27.46 31.52 46.30
N GLN A 22 -26.92 32.06 45.19
CA GLN A 22 -25.82 31.43 44.40
C GLN A 22 -25.56 32.13 43.04
N PRO A 23 -24.81 33.25 43.00
CA PRO A 23 -24.20 33.72 41.75
C PRO A 23 -22.87 32.98 41.42
N TYR A 24 -22.36 32.16 42.35
CA TYR A 24 -21.06 31.48 42.19
C TYR A 24 -21.10 30.21 41.32
N ARG A 25 -22.20 29.46 41.31
CA ARG A 25 -22.28 28.17 40.59
C ARG A 25 -22.15 28.30 39.08
N TYR A 26 -22.72 29.36 38.48
CA TYR A 26 -22.65 29.58 37.03
C TYR A 26 -21.25 30.03 36.57
N ARG A 27 -20.52 30.78 37.41
CA ARG A 27 -19.13 31.16 37.13
C ARG A 27 -18.19 29.96 37.20
N SER A 28 -18.35 29.11 38.22
CA SER A 28 -17.55 27.87 38.34
C SER A 28 -17.77 26.90 37.17
N LEU A 29 -19.01 26.75 36.69
CA LEU A 29 -19.30 25.92 35.52
C LEU A 29 -18.70 26.49 34.23
N ALA A 30 -18.72 27.82 34.05
CA ALA A 30 -18.07 28.47 32.92
C ALA A 30 -16.54 28.30 32.96
N TYR A 31 -15.91 28.43 34.14
CA TYR A 31 -14.47 28.18 34.31
C TYR A 31 -14.10 26.72 34.05
N ILE A 32 -14.90 25.76 34.52
CA ILE A 32 -14.68 24.34 34.25
C ILE A 32 -14.82 24.03 32.75
N ALA A 33 -15.81 24.63 32.08
CA ALA A 33 -15.97 24.47 30.63
C ALA A 33 -14.78 25.04 29.86
N ILE A 34 -14.30 26.23 30.21
CA ILE A 34 -13.13 26.85 29.56
C ILE A 34 -11.87 26.01 29.82
N ILE A 35 -11.65 25.56 31.06
CA ILE A 35 -10.50 24.72 31.41
C ILE A 35 -10.57 23.38 30.68
N ALA A 36 -11.75 22.76 30.58
CA ALA A 36 -11.94 21.52 29.82
C ALA A 36 -11.70 21.73 28.32
N SER A 37 -12.13 22.86 27.74
CA SER A 37 -11.87 23.21 26.34
C SER A 37 -10.37 23.46 26.09
N VAL A 38 -9.69 24.18 26.99
CA VAL A 38 -8.25 24.43 26.89
C VAL A 38 -7.46 23.14 27.07
N LEU A 39 -7.82 22.30 28.04
CA LEU A 39 -7.23 20.97 28.22
C LEU A 39 -7.49 20.08 27.01
N PHE A 40 -8.68 20.11 26.41
CA PHE A 40 -8.97 19.35 25.19
C PHE A 40 -8.11 19.81 24.02
N VAL A 41 -7.95 21.13 23.82
CA VAL A 41 -7.10 21.69 22.76
C VAL A 41 -5.62 21.36 23.02
N LEU A 42 -5.13 21.52 24.24
CA LEU A 42 -3.75 21.19 24.61
C LEU A 42 -3.49 19.68 24.51
N CYS A 43 -4.44 18.84 24.93
CA CYS A 43 -4.35 17.40 24.79
C CYS A 43 -4.33 17.01 23.30
N ARG A 44 -5.09 17.69 22.45
CA ARG A 44 -4.98 17.55 20.99
C ARG A 44 -3.59 17.92 20.48
N LEU A 45 -3.08 19.10 20.85
CA LEU A 45 -1.78 19.60 20.40
C LEU A 45 -0.58 18.77 20.88
N TYR A 46 -0.69 18.13 22.06
CA TYR A 46 0.41 17.36 22.66
C TYR A 46 0.34 15.85 22.43
N LEU A 47 -0.84 15.26 22.27
CA LEU A 47 -0.98 13.83 22.00
C LEU A 47 -1.14 13.50 20.51
N PHE A 48 -1.52 14.50 19.69
CA PHE A 48 -1.71 14.35 18.26
C PHE A 48 -0.98 15.51 17.54
N PRO A 49 0.36 15.43 17.38
CA PRO A 49 1.05 16.33 16.44
C PRO A 49 0.36 16.20 15.08
N ASP A 50 0.28 17.30 14.32
CA ASP A 50 -0.58 17.56 13.14
C ASP A 50 -0.54 16.55 11.96
N ASP A 51 0.08 15.38 12.11
CA ASP A 51 0.14 14.29 11.13
C ASP A 51 -1.19 13.54 10.92
N ASP A 52 -2.20 13.74 11.79
CA ASP A 52 -3.42 12.90 11.81
C ASP A 52 -4.64 13.52 11.10
N LEU A 53 -4.55 14.77 10.63
CA LEU A 53 -5.65 15.43 9.90
C LEU A 53 -5.86 14.85 8.48
N LEU A 54 -4.84 14.21 7.91
CA LEU A 54 -4.94 13.46 6.65
C LEU A 54 -5.37 11.99 6.86
N ALA A 55 -5.25 11.46 8.08
CA ALA A 55 -5.63 10.10 8.43
C ALA A 55 -7.15 9.95 8.65
N LEU A 56 -7.82 11.03 9.06
CA LEU A 56 -9.28 11.11 9.07
C LEU A 56 -9.77 11.37 7.65
N GLY A 57 -9.82 10.29 6.86
CA GLY A 57 -10.05 10.24 5.42
C GLY A 57 -11.42 10.68 4.91
N SER A 58 -11.96 11.78 5.44
CA SER A 58 -12.87 12.60 4.66
C SER A 58 -12.05 13.32 3.59
N LEU A 59 -12.40 13.09 2.32
CA LEU A 59 -11.91 13.89 1.18
C LEU A 59 -12.54 15.29 1.23
N HIS A 60 -12.47 16.00 2.36
CA HIS A 60 -12.85 17.40 2.36
C HIS A 60 -11.87 18.17 1.50
N ASP A 61 -12.41 19.10 0.73
CA ASP A 61 -11.62 20.02 -0.05
C ASP A 61 -10.91 20.99 0.90
N SER A 62 -9.71 20.61 1.32
CA SER A 62 -8.94 21.31 2.34
C SER A 62 -7.67 21.95 1.77
N PRO A 63 -7.22 23.10 2.32
CA PRO A 63 -5.96 23.72 1.91
C PRO A 63 -4.76 22.77 2.02
N GLU A 64 -4.74 21.89 3.02
CA GLU A 64 -3.68 20.90 3.25
C GLU A 64 -3.61 19.89 2.11
N ARG A 65 -4.77 19.42 1.62
CA ARG A 65 -4.86 18.53 0.46
C ARG A 65 -4.30 19.21 -0.79
N HIS A 66 -4.67 20.46 -1.02
CA HIS A 66 -4.16 21.24 -2.16
C HIS A 66 -2.65 21.44 -2.07
N ALA A 67 -2.14 21.77 -0.89
CA ALA A 67 -0.71 21.93 -0.64
C ALA A 67 0.06 20.60 -0.87
N LEU A 68 -0.46 19.48 -0.36
CA LEU A 68 0.11 18.15 -0.58
C LEU A 68 0.20 17.83 -2.08
N CYS A 69 -0.90 17.97 -2.81
CA CYS A 69 -0.91 17.64 -4.23
C CYS A 69 0.01 18.56 -5.04
N ALA A 70 -0.01 19.87 -4.77
CA ALA A 70 0.85 20.83 -5.42
C ALA A 70 2.34 20.53 -5.16
N ALA A 71 2.72 20.14 -3.93
CA ALA A 71 4.08 19.76 -3.57
C ALA A 71 4.59 18.52 -4.35
N HIS A 72 3.68 17.66 -4.79
CA HIS A 72 3.98 16.49 -5.62
C HIS A 72 3.68 16.68 -7.12
N GLY A 73 3.35 17.91 -7.55
CA GLY A 73 3.09 18.21 -8.97
C GLY A 73 1.76 17.67 -9.49
N PHE A 74 0.81 17.40 -8.61
CA PHE A 74 -0.52 16.90 -8.94
C PHE A 74 -1.62 17.90 -8.56
N ALA A 75 -2.77 17.78 -9.20
CA ALA A 75 -3.98 18.47 -8.76
C ALA A 75 -4.70 17.64 -7.69
N PRO A 76 -5.53 18.24 -6.82
CA PRO A 76 -6.40 17.47 -5.93
C PRO A 76 -7.36 16.56 -6.71
N TYR A 77 -7.60 15.34 -6.19
CA TYR A 77 -8.63 14.47 -6.73
C TYR A 77 -10.01 15.03 -6.36
N PRO A 78 -10.94 15.17 -7.33
CA PRO A 78 -12.26 15.72 -7.05
C PRO A 78 -13.02 14.83 -6.06
N SER A 79 -13.46 15.41 -4.96
CA SER A 79 -14.34 14.75 -4.01
C SER A 79 -15.68 14.51 -4.71
N GLY A 80 -16.00 13.26 -5.03
CA GLY A 80 -17.33 12.92 -5.56
C GLY A 80 -18.43 13.45 -4.64
N GLY A 81 -19.51 13.97 -5.22
CA GLY A 81 -20.50 14.87 -4.60
C GLY A 81 -21.29 14.39 -3.37
N ASP A 82 -20.94 13.25 -2.77
CA ASP A 82 -21.45 12.82 -1.46
C ASP A 82 -20.49 13.17 -0.31
N GLY A 83 -19.23 13.52 -0.57
CA GLY A 83 -18.31 14.06 0.45
C GLY A 83 -17.97 13.15 1.64
N THR A 84 -18.51 11.93 1.71
CA THR A 84 -18.47 11.05 2.90
C THR A 84 -17.51 9.87 2.78
N ALA A 85 -17.26 9.36 1.57
CA ALA A 85 -16.56 8.07 1.41
C ALA A 85 -15.17 8.21 0.78
N ARG A 86 -14.13 7.95 1.60
CA ARG A 86 -12.70 7.94 1.25
C ARG A 86 -12.41 7.21 -0.07
N ARG A 87 -11.61 7.78 -0.99
CA ARG A 87 -11.11 7.09 -2.20
C ARG A 87 -10.37 5.82 -1.77
N LYS A 88 -10.74 4.68 -2.35
CA LYS A 88 -10.16 3.37 -1.96
C LYS A 88 -8.87 3.10 -2.71
N ILE A 89 -7.99 2.33 -2.09
CA ILE A 89 -6.76 1.81 -2.67
C ILE A 89 -6.81 0.28 -2.67
N TYR A 90 -6.70 -0.28 -3.87
CA TYR A 90 -6.58 -1.70 -4.12
C TYR A 90 -5.12 -2.02 -4.44
N ASP A 91 -4.53 -2.89 -3.64
CA ASP A 91 -3.17 -3.38 -3.85
C ASP A 91 -3.21 -4.74 -4.55
N ILE A 92 -2.84 -4.79 -5.82
CA ILE A 92 -2.83 -6.01 -6.63
C ILE A 92 -1.41 -6.54 -6.70
N THR A 93 -1.18 -7.67 -6.03
CA THR A 93 0.16 -8.22 -5.86
C THR A 93 0.19 -9.69 -6.22
N MET A 94 1.15 -10.10 -7.04
CA MET A 94 1.43 -11.50 -7.32
C MET A 94 2.35 -12.07 -6.24
N VAL A 95 2.03 -13.27 -5.73
CA VAL A 95 2.88 -13.98 -4.77
C VAL A 95 3.29 -15.35 -5.31
N ASN A 96 4.51 -15.77 -4.96
CA ASN A 96 5.00 -17.10 -5.24
C ASN A 96 5.53 -17.78 -3.96
N THR A 97 6.79 -17.56 -3.60
CA THR A 97 7.42 -18.20 -2.43
C THR A 97 7.88 -17.19 -1.38
N GLU A 98 7.78 -15.90 -1.67
CA GLU A 98 8.33 -14.79 -0.89
C GLU A 98 7.39 -14.34 0.24
N LEU A 99 7.04 -15.27 1.15
CA LEU A 99 6.10 -15.00 2.25
C LEU A 99 6.58 -13.89 3.21
N ASP A 100 7.89 -13.74 3.37
CA ASP A 100 8.49 -12.66 4.15
C ASP A 100 8.22 -11.29 3.54
N TRP A 101 8.36 -11.18 2.21
CA TRP A 101 8.02 -9.96 1.48
C TRP A 101 6.54 -9.66 1.49
N LEU A 102 5.68 -10.69 1.44
CA LEU A 102 4.24 -10.50 1.63
C LEU A 102 3.94 -9.92 3.02
N GLU A 103 4.57 -10.42 4.08
CA GLU A 103 4.38 -9.88 5.43
C GLU A 103 4.86 -8.43 5.55
N ILE A 104 6.05 -8.12 5.03
CA ILE A 104 6.63 -6.76 5.03
C ILE A 104 5.72 -5.80 4.26
N ARG A 105 5.21 -6.21 3.10
CA ARG A 105 4.29 -5.43 2.29
C ARG A 105 2.98 -5.14 3.03
N LEU A 106 2.36 -6.18 3.60
CA LEU A 106 1.13 -6.03 4.35
C LEU A 106 1.32 -5.07 5.52
N ASP A 107 2.41 -5.21 6.28
CA ASP A 107 2.75 -4.34 7.41
C ASP A 107 2.89 -2.89 6.99
N ALA A 108 3.74 -2.63 5.99
CA ALA A 108 4.05 -1.29 5.54
C ALA A 108 2.81 -0.56 4.98
N LEU A 109 1.91 -1.28 4.32
CA LEU A 109 0.80 -0.68 3.58
C LEU A 109 -0.54 -0.75 4.33
N TYR A 110 -0.61 -1.40 5.49
CA TYR A 110 -1.87 -1.78 6.13
C TYR A 110 -2.82 -0.60 6.37
N ASP A 111 -2.29 0.52 6.85
CA ASP A 111 -3.09 1.70 7.19
C ASP A 111 -3.62 2.42 5.94
N GLU A 112 -2.95 2.26 4.81
CA GLU A 112 -3.27 2.99 3.59
C GLU A 112 -4.07 2.18 2.55
N VAL A 113 -3.99 0.86 2.60
CA VAL A 113 -4.71 0.00 1.67
C VAL A 113 -6.10 -0.33 2.20
N ASP A 114 -7.09 -0.38 1.31
CA ASP A 114 -8.47 -0.78 1.61
C ASP A 114 -8.68 -2.28 1.32
N LEU A 115 -8.01 -2.81 0.30
CA LEU A 115 -8.05 -4.24 -0.03
C LEU A 115 -6.73 -4.69 -0.68
N PHE A 116 -6.09 -5.67 -0.07
CA PHE A 116 -4.98 -6.44 -0.63
C PHE A 116 -5.53 -7.60 -1.46
N ILE A 117 -5.30 -7.57 -2.77
CA ILE A 117 -5.63 -8.63 -3.71
C ILE A 117 -4.34 -9.42 -3.99
N ILE A 118 -4.26 -10.59 -3.38
CA ILE A 118 -3.07 -11.45 -3.41
C ILE A 118 -3.34 -12.57 -4.43
N VAL A 119 -2.69 -12.49 -5.58
CA VAL A 119 -2.87 -13.43 -6.68
C VAL A 119 -1.78 -14.49 -6.64
N GLU A 120 -2.19 -15.74 -6.45
CA GLU A 120 -1.30 -16.89 -6.39
C GLU A 120 -1.66 -17.90 -7.48
N SER A 121 -0.67 -18.38 -8.22
CA SER A 121 -0.87 -19.41 -9.26
C SER A 121 -0.52 -20.81 -8.74
N PRO A 122 -1.25 -21.89 -9.08
CA PRO A 122 -0.84 -23.26 -8.80
C PRO A 122 0.24 -23.76 -9.78
N THR A 123 0.66 -22.95 -10.76
CA THR A 123 1.74 -23.27 -11.69
C THR A 123 2.82 -22.18 -11.70
N THR A 124 4.07 -22.61 -11.90
CA THR A 124 5.18 -21.72 -12.27
C THR A 124 4.97 -21.11 -13.67
N PHE A 125 5.75 -20.08 -14.02
CA PHE A 125 5.75 -19.51 -15.37
C PHE A 125 6.28 -20.46 -16.46
N HIS A 126 6.87 -21.57 -16.06
CA HIS A 126 7.28 -22.66 -16.95
C HIS A 126 6.21 -23.75 -17.11
N GLY A 127 5.05 -23.59 -16.46
CA GLY A 127 3.93 -24.53 -16.54
C GLY A 127 4.04 -25.75 -15.62
N HIS A 128 5.05 -25.80 -14.74
CA HIS A 128 5.15 -26.84 -13.72
C HIS A 128 4.24 -26.54 -12.54
N ALA A 129 3.58 -27.56 -11.99
CA ALA A 129 2.80 -27.44 -10.76
C ALA A 129 3.69 -26.95 -9.61
N LYS A 130 3.12 -26.11 -8.74
CA LYS A 130 3.78 -25.60 -7.53
C LYS A 130 2.82 -25.60 -6.35
N PRO A 131 3.34 -25.73 -5.11
CA PRO A 131 2.53 -25.55 -3.91
C PRO A 131 1.98 -24.11 -3.83
N MET A 132 0.89 -23.96 -3.09
CA MET A 132 0.21 -22.68 -2.87
C MET A 132 0.61 -22.15 -1.50
N LEU A 133 1.87 -21.76 -1.36
CA LEU A 133 2.48 -21.42 -0.08
C LEU A 133 1.77 -20.27 0.64
N ALA A 134 1.23 -19.28 -0.07
CA ALA A 134 0.50 -18.19 0.58
C ALA A 134 -0.85 -18.70 1.14
N LYS A 135 -1.56 -19.55 0.40
CA LYS A 135 -2.78 -20.23 0.87
C LYS A 135 -2.51 -21.18 2.04
N GLU A 136 -1.47 -22.00 1.95
CA GLU A 136 -1.07 -22.96 2.99
C GLU A 136 -0.63 -22.24 4.29
N SER A 137 0.03 -21.09 4.14
CA SER A 137 0.51 -20.27 5.26
C SER A 137 -0.44 -19.12 5.62
N TRP A 138 -1.71 -19.17 5.20
CA TRP A 138 -2.63 -18.03 5.35
C TRP A 138 -2.77 -17.55 6.81
N HIS A 139 -2.71 -18.48 7.76
CA HIS A 139 -2.75 -18.23 9.20
C HIS A 139 -1.62 -17.29 9.69
N ARG A 140 -0.46 -17.28 9.00
CA ARG A 140 0.67 -16.38 9.29
C ARG A 140 0.27 -14.90 9.18
N PHE A 141 -0.73 -14.60 8.35
CA PHE A 141 -1.15 -13.24 8.05
C PHE A 141 -2.44 -12.84 8.79
N ALA A 142 -2.82 -13.57 9.84
CA ALA A 142 -4.10 -13.38 10.54
C ALA A 142 -4.42 -11.93 10.94
N ARG A 143 -3.40 -11.16 11.33
CA ARG A 143 -3.55 -9.74 11.72
C ARG A 143 -4.05 -8.83 10.59
N TYR A 144 -3.98 -9.27 9.33
CA TYR A 144 -4.32 -8.47 8.15
C TYR A 144 -5.58 -8.96 7.42
N HIS A 145 -6.19 -10.06 7.88
CA HIS A 145 -7.24 -10.77 7.13
C HIS A 145 -8.47 -9.92 6.81
N ASP A 146 -8.75 -8.88 7.60
CA ASP A 146 -9.88 -7.98 7.40
C ASP A 146 -9.78 -7.20 6.07
N LYS A 147 -8.54 -6.98 5.58
CA LYS A 147 -8.24 -6.30 4.32
C LYS A 147 -7.64 -7.22 3.25
N MET A 148 -7.52 -8.52 3.50
CA MET A 148 -6.91 -9.44 2.53
C MET A 148 -7.96 -10.21 1.71
N LEU A 149 -7.63 -10.43 0.45
CA LEU A 149 -8.32 -11.31 -0.47
C LEU A 149 -7.29 -12.17 -1.20
N HIS A 150 -7.30 -13.47 -0.93
CA HIS A 150 -6.55 -14.46 -1.72
C HIS A 150 -7.32 -14.81 -2.98
N HIS A 151 -6.65 -14.77 -4.12
CA HIS A 151 -7.18 -15.25 -5.39
C HIS A 151 -6.26 -16.31 -5.97
N GLU A 152 -6.76 -17.53 -6.07
CA GLU A 152 -6.11 -18.61 -6.80
C GLU A 152 -6.36 -18.43 -8.30
N LEU A 153 -5.28 -18.38 -9.09
CA LEU A 153 -5.35 -18.14 -10.52
C LEU A 153 -6.22 -19.19 -11.22
N GLU A 154 -7.28 -18.73 -11.90
CA GLU A 154 -8.10 -19.59 -12.75
C GLU A 154 -7.54 -19.60 -14.17
N PHE A 155 -7.26 -20.79 -14.71
CA PHE A 155 -6.81 -20.95 -16.09
C PHE A 155 -8.01 -21.04 -17.05
N PRO A 156 -8.12 -20.15 -18.05
CA PRO A 156 -9.15 -20.27 -19.07
C PRO A 156 -9.06 -21.61 -19.81
N SER A 157 -10.20 -22.21 -20.16
CA SER A 157 -10.25 -23.53 -20.83
C SER A 157 -9.47 -23.59 -22.17
N GLY A 158 -9.34 -22.46 -22.85
CA GLY A 158 -8.56 -22.30 -24.08
C GLY A 158 -7.10 -21.88 -23.88
N PHE A 159 -6.60 -21.82 -22.65
CA PHE A 159 -5.26 -21.32 -22.36
C PHE A 159 -4.18 -22.27 -22.89
N ARG A 160 -3.50 -21.84 -23.96
CA ARG A 160 -2.44 -22.59 -24.64
C ARG A 160 -1.18 -21.71 -24.74
N PRO A 161 -0.40 -21.60 -23.66
CA PRO A 161 0.75 -20.70 -23.59
C PRO A 161 1.83 -21.16 -24.57
N ARG A 162 2.43 -20.21 -25.29
CA ARG A 162 3.57 -20.46 -26.20
C ARG A 162 4.88 -19.97 -25.60
N ARG A 163 4.80 -19.05 -24.64
CA ARG A 163 5.93 -18.40 -23.99
C ARG A 163 5.71 -18.38 -22.48
N THR A 164 6.79 -18.33 -21.70
CA THR A 164 6.71 -18.21 -20.23
C THR A 164 5.95 -16.94 -19.80
N TRP A 165 6.13 -15.84 -20.53
CA TRP A 165 5.40 -14.58 -20.34
C TRP A 165 3.87 -14.70 -20.49
N ASP A 166 3.34 -15.74 -21.15
CA ASP A 166 1.89 -15.92 -21.24
C ASP A 166 1.28 -16.30 -19.88
N PHE A 167 2.02 -17.06 -19.05
CA PHE A 167 1.60 -17.37 -17.68
C PHE A 167 1.70 -16.13 -16.78
N GLU A 168 2.79 -15.38 -16.91
CA GLU A 168 3.02 -14.15 -16.15
C GLU A 168 1.94 -13.10 -16.43
N ARG A 169 1.60 -12.88 -17.71
CA ARG A 169 0.51 -12.00 -18.12
C ARG A 169 -0.82 -12.45 -17.52
N LEU A 170 -1.16 -13.74 -17.63
CA LEU A 170 -2.41 -14.26 -17.11
C LEU A 170 -2.52 -14.05 -15.58
N GLN A 171 -1.45 -14.34 -14.83
CA GLN A 171 -1.45 -14.14 -13.37
C GLN A 171 -1.60 -12.67 -13.01
N ARG A 172 -0.89 -11.78 -13.71
CA ARG A 172 -0.93 -10.33 -13.46
C ARG A 172 -2.30 -9.74 -13.75
N ASP A 173 -2.91 -10.10 -14.87
CA ASP A 173 -4.22 -9.58 -15.27
C ASP A 173 -5.35 -10.13 -14.40
N ALA A 174 -5.21 -11.33 -13.83
CA ALA A 174 -6.24 -11.97 -13.01
C ALA A 174 -6.67 -11.14 -11.80
N GLY A 175 -5.75 -10.36 -11.21
CA GLY A 175 -6.08 -9.45 -10.11
C GLY A 175 -7.12 -8.40 -10.47
N TYR A 176 -7.25 -8.05 -11.76
CA TYR A 176 -8.33 -7.22 -12.27
C TYR A 176 -9.42 -8.09 -12.94
N GLU A 177 -9.07 -8.87 -13.96
CA GLU A 177 -10.02 -9.55 -14.84
C GLU A 177 -10.82 -10.67 -14.16
N GLN A 178 -10.28 -11.32 -13.13
CA GLN A 178 -10.95 -12.42 -12.42
C GLN A 178 -11.53 -11.97 -11.07
N VAL A 179 -10.89 -11.00 -10.40
CA VAL A 179 -11.30 -10.55 -9.07
C VAL A 179 -12.32 -9.41 -9.14
N PHE A 180 -12.09 -8.35 -9.92
CA PHE A 180 -12.97 -7.16 -9.90
C PHE A 180 -14.41 -7.47 -10.33
N PRO A 181 -14.69 -8.35 -11.32
CA PRO A 181 -16.06 -8.73 -11.64
C PRO A 181 -16.82 -9.33 -10.45
N LYS A 182 -16.12 -10.04 -9.56
CA LYS A 182 -16.67 -10.62 -8.32
C LYS A 182 -16.84 -9.57 -7.21
N LEU A 183 -16.07 -8.48 -7.26
CA LEU A 183 -16.15 -7.39 -6.28
C LEU A 183 -17.24 -6.36 -6.58
N ILE A 184 -17.69 -6.21 -7.84
CA ILE A 184 -18.68 -5.18 -8.24
C ILE A 184 -19.99 -5.30 -7.45
N SER A 185 -20.40 -6.50 -7.07
CA SER A 185 -21.58 -6.76 -6.21
C SER A 185 -21.26 -6.84 -4.71
N GLY A 186 -20.00 -6.63 -4.32
CA GLY A 186 -19.45 -6.94 -3.00
C GLY A 186 -19.59 -5.86 -1.93
N GLY A 187 -20.60 -4.98 -2.02
CA GLY A 187 -20.86 -3.94 -1.01
C GLY A 187 -19.69 -2.97 -0.83
N ASP A 188 -19.19 -2.82 0.40
CA ASP A 188 -18.14 -1.85 0.75
C ASP A 188 -16.82 -2.05 -0.02
N ARG A 189 -16.53 -3.30 -0.41
CA ARG A 189 -15.34 -3.65 -1.20
C ARG A 189 -15.50 -3.38 -2.70
N ALA A 190 -16.68 -2.98 -3.17
CA ALA A 190 -16.93 -2.71 -4.58
C ALA A 190 -16.18 -1.46 -5.07
N PRO A 191 -15.47 -1.52 -6.21
CA PRO A 191 -14.71 -0.40 -6.72
C PRO A 191 -15.63 0.71 -7.22
N ARG A 192 -15.23 1.96 -6.99
CA ARG A 192 -15.88 3.16 -7.54
C ARG A 192 -14.96 3.84 -8.55
N LEU A 193 -15.57 4.62 -9.44
CA LEU A 193 -14.81 5.38 -10.44
C LEU A 193 -13.75 6.25 -9.74
N GLY A 194 -12.53 6.13 -10.24
CA GLY A 194 -11.36 6.80 -9.72
C GLY A 194 -10.66 6.10 -8.55
N ASP A 195 -11.20 5.06 -7.91
CA ASP A 195 -10.46 4.31 -6.87
C ASP A 195 -9.09 3.84 -7.41
N VAL A 196 -8.06 3.85 -6.56
CA VAL A 196 -6.66 3.62 -6.95
C VAL A 196 -6.39 2.13 -7.08
N LEU A 197 -5.71 1.73 -8.16
CA LEU A 197 -5.21 0.38 -8.38
C LEU A 197 -3.69 0.44 -8.44
N VAL A 198 -3.02 -0.23 -7.51
CA VAL A 198 -1.57 -0.44 -7.53
C VAL A 198 -1.31 -1.86 -8.04
N VAL A 199 -0.41 -1.98 -9.02
CA VAL A 199 0.01 -3.26 -9.60
C VAL A 199 1.51 -3.42 -9.38
N ALA A 200 1.87 -4.41 -8.58
CA ALA A 200 3.24 -4.59 -8.11
C ALA A 200 3.64 -6.07 -8.01
N ASP A 201 4.94 -6.32 -8.12
CA ASP A 201 5.52 -7.53 -7.56
C ASP A 201 5.64 -7.39 -6.03
N VAL A 202 5.69 -8.52 -5.31
CA VAL A 202 5.62 -8.51 -3.83
C VAL A 202 6.76 -7.75 -3.16
N ASP A 203 7.93 -7.71 -3.79
CA ASP A 203 9.14 -7.01 -3.37
C ASP A 203 9.23 -5.56 -3.86
N GLU A 204 8.22 -5.06 -4.58
CA GLU A 204 8.08 -3.67 -5.05
C GLU A 204 7.05 -2.93 -4.18
N ILE A 205 7.47 -2.42 -3.02
CA ILE A 205 6.59 -1.87 -1.98
C ILE A 205 6.47 -0.35 -2.12
N PRO A 206 5.29 0.21 -2.47
CA PRO A 206 5.06 1.64 -2.39
C PRO A 206 5.30 2.19 -0.98
N ARG A 207 5.70 3.45 -0.89
CA ARG A 207 5.76 4.12 0.42
C ARG A 207 4.35 4.46 0.90
N PRO A 208 4.06 4.39 2.22
CA PRO A 208 2.77 4.84 2.76
C PRO A 208 2.41 6.27 2.32
N GLU A 209 3.40 7.17 2.31
CA GLU A 209 3.26 8.56 1.89
C GLU A 209 2.85 8.66 0.41
N THR A 210 3.38 7.78 -0.44
CA THR A 210 2.97 7.69 -1.84
C THR A 210 1.51 7.30 -1.95
N LEU A 211 1.03 6.32 -1.17
CA LEU A 211 -0.38 5.93 -1.18
C LEU A 211 -1.30 7.07 -0.69
N ARG A 212 -0.87 7.86 0.30
CA ARG A 212 -1.60 9.07 0.73
C ARG A 212 -1.74 10.08 -0.41
N VAL A 213 -0.66 10.31 -1.18
CA VAL A 213 -0.70 11.18 -2.37
C VAL A 213 -1.64 10.62 -3.43
N LEU A 214 -1.57 9.32 -3.75
CA LEU A 214 -2.48 8.70 -4.72
C LEU A 214 -3.95 8.77 -4.29
N ARG A 215 -4.22 8.72 -2.99
CA ARG A 215 -5.57 8.91 -2.46
C ARG A 215 -6.07 10.34 -2.64
N ALA A 216 -5.24 11.32 -2.29
CA ALA A 216 -5.59 12.72 -2.22
C ALA A 216 -5.61 13.43 -3.59
N CYS A 217 -4.79 12.96 -4.53
CA CYS A 217 -4.46 13.71 -5.74
C CYS A 217 -4.91 13.00 -7.02
N ALA A 218 -5.26 13.80 -8.03
CA ALA A 218 -5.47 13.35 -9.39
C ALA A 218 -4.11 13.09 -10.04
N PHE A 219 -3.92 11.88 -10.55
CA PHE A 219 -2.70 11.46 -11.24
C PHE A 219 -3.04 10.88 -12.63
N PRO A 220 -2.08 10.87 -13.58
CA PRO A 220 -2.30 10.33 -14.92
C PRO A 220 -2.67 8.85 -14.92
N ARG A 221 -3.39 8.41 -15.96
CA ARG A 221 -3.90 7.03 -16.09
C ARG A 221 -2.79 5.97 -15.98
N ARG A 222 -1.56 6.30 -16.35
CA ARG A 222 -0.38 5.43 -16.26
C ARG A 222 0.66 6.14 -15.40
N LEU A 223 0.78 5.74 -14.14
CA LEU A 223 1.78 6.31 -13.25
C LEU A 223 2.82 5.25 -12.88
N THR A 224 4.08 5.50 -13.22
CA THR A 224 5.20 4.72 -12.69
C THR A 224 5.55 5.24 -11.30
N LEU A 225 5.46 4.39 -10.29
CA LEU A 225 5.94 4.66 -8.93
C LEU A 225 7.39 4.21 -8.85
N ALA A 226 8.32 5.08 -9.20
CA ALA A 226 9.72 4.70 -9.31
C ALA A 226 10.28 4.27 -7.95
N SER A 227 10.91 3.09 -7.91
CA SER A 227 11.47 2.54 -6.68
C SER A 227 12.94 2.86 -6.51
N ARG A 228 13.34 3.18 -5.28
CA ARG A 228 14.73 3.02 -4.88
C ARG A 228 15.09 1.55 -4.98
N PHE A 229 16.11 1.26 -5.78
CA PHE A 229 16.44 -0.10 -6.15
C PHE A 229 17.57 -0.64 -5.29
N TYR A 230 17.23 -1.57 -4.41
CA TYR A 230 18.14 -2.31 -3.56
C TYR A 230 18.34 -3.73 -4.08
N TYR A 231 19.47 -4.31 -3.70
CA TYR A 231 19.88 -5.61 -4.19
C TYR A 231 20.43 -6.45 -3.06
N TYR A 232 19.98 -7.70 -2.91
CA TYR A 232 20.32 -8.62 -1.81
C TYR A 232 19.90 -8.19 -0.40
N SER A 233 19.98 -6.90 -0.07
CA SER A 233 19.53 -6.27 1.16
C SER A 233 19.43 -4.76 0.94
N PHE A 234 18.93 -4.02 1.92
CA PHE A 234 18.93 -2.56 1.89
C PHE A 234 20.31 -1.91 2.13
N GLN A 235 21.38 -2.72 2.23
CA GLN A 235 22.75 -2.22 2.22
C GLN A 235 23.22 -1.87 0.81
N PHE A 236 22.70 -2.51 -0.25
CA PHE A 236 23.25 -2.32 -1.59
C PHE A 236 22.27 -1.59 -2.49
N LEU A 237 22.45 -0.27 -2.60
CA LEU A 237 21.66 0.57 -3.47
C LEU A 237 22.23 0.54 -4.89
N SER A 238 21.40 0.28 -5.89
CA SER A 238 21.81 0.31 -7.28
C SER A 238 22.22 1.73 -7.71
N VAL A 239 23.38 1.82 -8.36
CA VAL A 239 23.87 3.04 -8.98
C VAL A 239 23.26 3.15 -10.38
N GLY A 240 22.43 4.18 -10.60
CA GLY A 240 21.78 4.42 -11.88
C GLY A 240 20.36 4.96 -11.72
N PRO A 241 19.52 4.85 -12.77
CA PRO A 241 18.12 5.25 -12.68
C PRO A 241 17.35 4.36 -11.71
N GLU A 242 16.41 4.96 -10.99
CA GLU A 242 15.48 4.22 -10.14
C GLU A 242 14.70 3.16 -10.93
N TRP A 243 14.35 2.07 -10.26
CA TRP A 243 13.57 0.99 -10.85
C TRP A 243 12.21 1.51 -11.30
N HIS A 244 11.77 1.11 -12.49
CA HIS A 244 10.64 1.71 -13.19
C HIS A 244 9.29 1.07 -12.84
N HIS A 245 9.19 0.51 -11.65
CA HIS A 245 8.04 -0.20 -11.11
C HIS A 245 7.98 0.05 -9.58
N PRO A 246 6.81 -0.12 -8.94
CA PRO A 246 5.53 -0.60 -9.46
C PRO A 246 4.74 0.45 -10.27
N GLN A 247 3.51 0.12 -10.65
CA GLN A 247 2.62 1.00 -11.41
C GLN A 247 1.33 1.27 -10.65
N ALA A 248 0.78 2.47 -10.85
CA ALA A 248 -0.56 2.82 -10.44
C ALA A 248 -1.43 3.26 -11.62
N THR A 249 -2.70 2.91 -11.53
CA THR A 249 -3.80 3.41 -12.36
C THR A 249 -5.02 3.66 -11.47
N PHE A 250 -6.16 3.95 -12.08
CA PHE A 250 -7.41 4.10 -11.37
C PHE A 250 -8.53 3.33 -12.06
N TYR A 251 -9.52 2.93 -11.28
CA TYR A 251 -10.69 2.23 -11.78
C TYR A 251 -11.56 3.18 -12.63
N ASP A 252 -11.76 2.85 -13.90
CA ASP A 252 -12.54 3.64 -14.87
C ASP A 252 -13.82 2.88 -15.31
N GLY A 253 -14.22 1.90 -14.48
CA GLY A 253 -15.35 1.02 -14.73
C GLY A 253 -14.95 -0.36 -15.27
N PRO A 254 -15.93 -1.25 -15.46
CA PRO A 254 -15.69 -2.64 -15.84
C PRO A 254 -15.10 -2.80 -17.24
N GLY A 255 -14.49 -3.97 -17.46
CA GLY A 255 -13.94 -4.37 -18.75
C GLY A 255 -12.76 -3.50 -19.17
N ALA A 256 -12.66 -3.21 -20.46
CA ALA A 256 -11.53 -2.51 -21.07
C ALA A 256 -11.45 -1.00 -20.75
N ARG A 257 -12.39 -0.45 -19.97
CA ARG A 257 -12.33 0.96 -19.56
C ARG A 257 -11.20 1.20 -18.56
N THR A 258 -11.05 0.32 -17.58
CA THR A 258 -9.88 0.31 -16.71
C THR A 258 -8.71 -0.34 -17.44
N LEU A 259 -7.51 0.23 -17.31
CA LEU A 259 -6.32 -0.31 -17.92
C LEU A 259 -5.93 -1.64 -17.27
N ALA A 260 -5.74 -2.69 -18.07
CA ALA A 260 -5.35 -3.99 -17.56
C ALA A 260 -3.97 -3.96 -16.89
N PRO A 261 -3.74 -4.72 -15.80
CA PRO A 261 -2.47 -4.78 -15.08
C PRO A 261 -1.25 -5.03 -15.98
N ASN A 262 -1.32 -5.96 -16.94
CA ASN A 262 -0.22 -6.22 -17.86
C ASN A 262 0.03 -5.08 -18.84
N ASP A 263 -1.03 -4.49 -19.39
CA ASP A 263 -0.90 -3.33 -20.27
C ASP A 263 -0.31 -2.12 -19.54
N LEU A 264 -0.63 -1.97 -18.26
CA LEU A 264 -0.02 -0.95 -17.41
C LEU A 264 1.47 -1.22 -17.18
N ARG A 265 1.85 -2.47 -16.86
CA ARG A 265 3.24 -2.89 -16.60
C ARG A 265 4.15 -2.77 -17.82
N ASP A 266 3.68 -3.24 -18.97
CA ASP A 266 4.46 -3.28 -20.21
C ASP A 266 4.35 -1.96 -21.02
N GLY A 267 3.57 -1.00 -20.54
CA GLY A 267 3.27 0.22 -21.28
C GLY A 267 2.53 -0.04 -22.58
N GLN A 268 1.63 -1.03 -22.62
CA GLN A 268 0.78 -1.38 -23.77
C GLN A 268 -0.64 -0.79 -23.64
N GLY A 269 -1.49 -1.03 -24.64
CA GLY A 269 -2.85 -0.48 -24.71
C GLY A 269 -2.91 0.96 -25.27
N GLY A 270 -3.84 1.22 -26.18
CA GLY A 270 -3.94 2.51 -26.89
C GLY A 270 -2.82 2.72 -27.94
N ASN A 271 -2.72 3.94 -28.47
CA ASN A 271 -1.69 4.30 -29.46
C ASN A 271 -0.49 5.00 -28.79
N PHE A 272 0.59 5.25 -29.54
CA PHE A 272 1.79 5.89 -29.00
C PHE A 272 1.51 7.26 -28.37
N VAL A 273 0.68 8.10 -29.03
CA VAL A 273 0.37 9.45 -28.56
C VAL A 273 -0.46 9.41 -27.28
N SER A 274 -1.48 8.56 -27.21
CA SER A 274 -2.30 8.42 -26.00
C SER A 274 -1.45 7.94 -24.83
N ARG A 275 -0.61 6.91 -25.04
CA ARG A 275 0.31 6.41 -24.01
C ARG A 275 1.24 7.49 -23.48
N TRP A 276 1.87 8.26 -24.36
CA TRP A 276 2.77 9.34 -23.96
C TRP A 276 2.04 10.42 -23.14
N ARG A 277 0.83 10.83 -23.54
CA ARG A 277 0.04 11.84 -22.82
C ARG A 277 -0.52 11.36 -21.49
N GLU A 278 -0.76 10.06 -21.35
CA GLU A 278 -1.33 9.43 -20.16
C GLU A 278 -0.28 8.98 -19.14
N SER A 279 1.01 9.07 -19.50
CA SER A 279 2.10 8.55 -18.67
C SER A 279 2.78 9.63 -17.85
N ALA A 280 3.06 9.32 -16.59
CA ALA A 280 3.95 10.08 -15.74
C ALA A 280 4.82 9.17 -14.88
N ARG A 281 5.86 9.75 -14.29
CA ARG A 281 6.76 9.09 -13.34
C ARG A 281 6.75 9.85 -12.03
N TYR A 282 6.59 9.13 -10.92
CA TYR A 282 6.69 9.65 -9.57
C TYR A 282 7.95 9.07 -8.91
N GLY A 283 8.95 9.92 -8.68
CA GLY A 283 10.27 9.54 -8.16
C GLY A 283 10.24 9.20 -6.68
N ASN A 284 11.15 8.32 -6.24
CA ASN A 284 11.29 7.86 -4.84
C ASN A 284 9.96 7.42 -4.20
N ALA A 285 9.07 6.84 -4.99
CA ALA A 285 7.71 6.52 -4.58
C ALA A 285 7.61 5.17 -3.86
N SER A 286 8.63 4.33 -4.01
CA SER A 286 8.60 2.92 -3.60
C SER A 286 9.99 2.42 -3.20
N TRP A 287 10.02 1.28 -2.51
CA TRP A 287 11.20 0.44 -2.33
C TRP A 287 11.11 -0.78 -3.25
N HIS A 288 12.25 -1.21 -3.79
CA HIS A 288 12.36 -2.49 -4.47
C HIS A 288 13.64 -3.19 -4.00
N CYS A 289 13.53 -4.43 -3.54
CA CYS A 289 14.69 -5.21 -3.10
C CYS A 289 14.77 -6.51 -3.88
N SER A 290 15.58 -6.54 -4.94
CA SER A 290 15.69 -7.73 -5.77
C SER A 290 16.66 -8.74 -5.17
N SER A 291 16.28 -10.02 -5.27
CA SER A 291 17.06 -11.16 -4.77
C SER A 291 17.34 -11.13 -3.27
N CYS A 292 16.44 -10.49 -2.51
CA CYS A 292 16.59 -10.29 -1.07
C CYS A 292 15.94 -11.43 -0.27
N PHE A 293 16.62 -12.57 -0.20
CA PHE A 293 16.09 -13.80 0.43
C PHE A 293 16.81 -14.18 1.72
N ASP A 294 16.10 -14.83 2.63
CA ASP A 294 16.64 -15.31 3.91
C ASP A 294 17.41 -16.64 3.80
N SER A 295 17.45 -17.24 2.61
CA SER A 295 18.04 -18.56 2.36
C SER A 295 18.57 -18.73 0.94
N MET A 296 19.59 -19.56 0.83
CA MET A 296 20.20 -20.00 -0.42
C MET A 296 19.20 -20.79 -1.27
N ASP A 297 18.40 -21.66 -0.63
CA ASP A 297 17.39 -22.45 -1.35
C ASP A 297 16.31 -21.55 -1.98
N MET A 298 15.86 -20.49 -1.30
CA MET A 298 14.95 -19.50 -1.89
C MET A 298 15.61 -18.75 -3.05
N PHE A 299 16.88 -18.37 -2.90
CA PHE A 299 17.64 -17.72 -3.97
C PHE A 299 17.71 -18.60 -5.22
N LEU A 300 18.13 -19.86 -5.07
CA LEU A 300 18.24 -20.83 -6.15
C LEU A 300 16.88 -21.19 -6.78
N ASN A 301 15.82 -21.24 -5.96
CA ASN A 301 14.46 -21.46 -6.44
C ASN A 301 13.95 -20.28 -7.27
N LYS A 302 14.18 -19.04 -6.81
CA LYS A 302 13.85 -17.84 -7.58
C LYS A 302 14.58 -17.83 -8.91
N MET A 303 15.89 -18.11 -8.92
CA MET A 303 16.69 -18.20 -10.15
C MET A 303 16.12 -19.23 -11.14
N ALA A 304 15.65 -20.38 -10.64
CA ALA A 304 15.03 -21.41 -11.48
C ALA A 304 13.67 -20.98 -12.05
N SER A 305 12.98 -20.05 -11.41
CA SER A 305 11.65 -19.57 -11.81
C SER A 305 11.66 -18.40 -12.79
N PHE A 306 12.82 -17.78 -13.07
CA PHE A 306 12.90 -16.60 -13.94
C PHE A 306 12.46 -16.87 -15.38
N SER A 307 11.70 -15.94 -15.96
CA SER A 307 11.38 -15.90 -17.40
C SER A 307 12.65 -15.77 -18.27
N HIS A 308 13.71 -15.15 -17.75
CA HIS A 308 15.03 -15.04 -18.39
C HIS A 308 15.89 -16.30 -18.17
N LYS A 309 15.72 -17.32 -19.02
CA LYS A 309 16.38 -18.64 -18.90
C LYS A 309 17.90 -18.62 -18.70
N TRP A 310 18.61 -17.65 -19.30
CA TRP A 310 20.08 -17.58 -19.23
C TRP A 310 20.61 -17.32 -17.81
N MET A 311 19.80 -16.69 -16.95
CA MET A 311 20.17 -16.35 -15.57
C MET A 311 20.22 -17.57 -14.64
N ASN A 312 19.70 -18.72 -15.10
CA ASN A 312 19.70 -19.99 -14.38
C ASN A 312 20.84 -20.95 -14.82
N GLY A 313 21.86 -20.45 -15.52
CA GLY A 313 23.01 -21.27 -15.93
C GLY A 313 23.78 -21.85 -14.74
N ALA A 314 24.33 -23.06 -14.89
CA ALA A 314 25.06 -23.78 -13.83
C ALA A 314 26.19 -22.95 -13.20
N GLN A 315 26.83 -22.09 -13.99
CA GLN A 315 27.91 -21.20 -13.54
C GLN A 315 27.48 -20.15 -12.49
N TYR A 316 26.17 -19.88 -12.36
CA TYR A 316 25.62 -18.91 -11.40
C TYR A 316 25.02 -19.58 -10.17
N ARG A 317 25.03 -20.92 -10.09
CA ARG A 317 24.33 -21.71 -9.07
C ARG A 317 25.24 -22.21 -7.95
N ASP A 318 26.53 -21.85 -8.00
CA ASP A 318 27.49 -22.17 -6.96
C ASP A 318 27.15 -21.42 -5.67
N ARG A 319 26.98 -22.15 -4.56
CA ARG A 319 26.49 -21.60 -3.29
C ARG A 319 27.48 -20.61 -2.69
N ASP A 320 28.78 -20.93 -2.73
CA ASP A 320 29.82 -20.07 -2.17
C ASP A 320 29.92 -18.76 -2.95
N ARG A 321 29.91 -18.84 -4.28
CA ARG A 321 29.87 -17.65 -5.14
C ARG A 321 28.63 -16.78 -4.90
N ILE A 322 27.46 -17.38 -4.68
CA ILE A 322 26.24 -16.63 -4.37
C ILE A 322 26.39 -15.93 -3.01
N ALA A 323 26.86 -16.64 -1.98
CA ALA A 323 27.05 -16.06 -0.66
C ALA A 323 28.06 -14.91 -0.69
N ASP A 324 29.16 -15.05 -1.41
CA ASP A 324 30.17 -14.00 -1.62
C ASP A 324 29.56 -12.79 -2.34
N ALA A 325 28.83 -13.01 -3.44
CA ALA A 325 28.14 -11.95 -4.18
C ALA A 325 27.14 -11.18 -3.30
N VAL A 326 26.36 -11.90 -2.47
CA VAL A 326 25.39 -11.32 -1.53
C VAL A 326 26.08 -10.52 -0.43
N ARG A 327 27.19 -11.01 0.11
CA ARG A 327 27.96 -10.36 1.18
C ARG A 327 28.66 -9.10 0.69
N ASP A 328 29.19 -9.14 -0.52
CA ASP A 328 30.05 -8.09 -1.07
C ASP A 328 29.26 -7.10 -1.94
N GLY A 329 27.98 -7.39 -2.24
CA GLY A 329 27.14 -6.52 -3.06
C GLY A 329 27.55 -6.52 -4.53
N VAL A 330 27.96 -7.67 -5.07
CA VAL A 330 28.42 -7.81 -6.45
C VAL A 330 27.38 -8.56 -7.27
N ASP A 331 27.10 -8.12 -8.50
CA ASP A 331 26.16 -8.81 -9.37
C ASP A 331 26.61 -10.26 -9.68
N ILE A 332 25.85 -11.25 -9.20
CA ILE A 332 26.16 -12.68 -9.41
C ILE A 332 26.29 -13.05 -10.89
N TRP A 333 25.59 -12.34 -11.79
CA TRP A 333 25.65 -12.55 -13.24
C TRP A 333 26.76 -11.79 -13.95
N GLY A 334 27.55 -10.98 -13.24
CA GLY A 334 28.69 -10.24 -13.80
C GLY A 334 28.32 -9.15 -14.80
N ARG A 335 27.10 -8.60 -14.73
CA ARG A 335 26.64 -7.53 -15.62
C ARG A 335 27.33 -6.21 -15.24
N ARG A 336 28.09 -5.64 -16.17
CA ARG A 336 28.78 -4.36 -15.97
C ARG A 336 27.85 -3.17 -15.70
N SER A 337 26.59 -3.26 -16.13
CA SER A 337 25.56 -2.25 -15.90
C SER A 337 24.91 -2.32 -14.52
N SER A 338 25.22 -3.34 -13.73
CA SER A 338 24.64 -3.59 -12.41
C SER A 338 25.69 -3.38 -11.34
N THR A 339 25.82 -2.13 -10.91
CA THR A 339 26.73 -1.72 -9.84
C THR A 339 25.93 -1.22 -8.64
N PHE A 340 26.45 -1.45 -7.45
CA PHE A 340 25.77 -1.13 -6.19
C PHE A 340 26.70 -0.35 -5.27
N GLU A 341 26.14 0.66 -4.63
CA GLU A 341 26.75 1.40 -3.53
C GLU A 341 26.34 0.76 -2.21
N ARG A 342 27.32 0.48 -1.35
CA ARG A 342 27.06 -0.01 0.00
C ARG A 342 26.71 1.16 0.93
N LEU A 343 25.55 1.08 1.57
CA LEU A 343 25.05 2.03 2.55
C LEU A 343 25.18 1.46 3.96
N ASP A 344 26.03 2.08 4.77
CA ASP A 344 26.16 1.73 6.18
C ASP A 344 25.10 2.47 7.02
N GLY A 345 24.30 1.72 7.78
CA GLY A 345 23.28 2.31 8.66
C GLY A 345 22.08 2.93 7.95
N ASN A 346 21.71 2.44 6.76
CA ASN A 346 20.56 2.93 6.00
C ASN A 346 19.27 2.92 6.84
N GLN A 347 18.58 4.06 6.91
CA GLN A 347 17.30 4.24 7.62
C GLN A 347 16.09 4.22 6.67
N ASP A 348 16.32 4.23 5.36
CA ASP A 348 15.29 4.22 4.34
C ASP A 348 14.83 2.78 4.03
N LEU A 349 14.00 2.25 4.94
CA LEU A 349 13.55 0.85 4.98
C LEU A 349 12.04 0.76 5.30
N PRO A 350 11.33 -0.30 4.87
CA PRO A 350 10.00 -0.61 5.40
C PRO A 350 10.02 -0.77 6.93
N PRO A 351 8.97 -0.34 7.67
CA PRO A 351 8.95 -0.36 9.14
C PRO A 351 9.27 -1.73 9.74
N LEU A 352 8.63 -2.80 9.27
CA LEU A 352 8.89 -4.15 9.76
C LEU A 352 10.36 -4.58 9.57
N VAL A 353 10.99 -4.18 8.47
CA VAL A 353 12.41 -4.47 8.20
C VAL A 353 13.32 -3.73 9.18
N ARG A 354 12.96 -2.49 9.52
CA ARG A 354 13.72 -1.67 10.48
C ARG A 354 13.59 -2.21 11.89
N ASP A 355 12.41 -2.66 12.30
CA ASP A 355 12.06 -2.82 13.70
C ASP A 355 12.04 -4.29 14.17
N ASP A 356 11.78 -5.27 13.29
CA ASP A 356 11.67 -6.69 13.66
C ASP A 356 12.99 -7.46 13.39
N PRO A 357 13.55 -8.16 14.40
CA PRO A 357 14.82 -8.88 14.28
C PRO A 357 14.79 -10.05 13.28
N ARG A 358 13.62 -10.60 12.94
CA ARG A 358 13.49 -11.66 11.92
C ARG A 358 14.04 -11.22 10.57
N TYR A 359 13.97 -9.92 10.26
CA TYR A 359 14.39 -9.34 8.99
C TYR A 359 15.79 -8.72 9.04
N VAL A 360 16.62 -9.08 10.03
CA VAL A 360 18.00 -8.57 10.13
C VAL A 360 18.83 -8.84 8.86
N TYR A 361 18.57 -9.94 8.15
CA TYR A 361 19.24 -10.28 6.89
C TYR A 361 19.00 -9.23 5.78
N LEU A 362 17.93 -8.44 5.86
CA LEU A 362 17.65 -7.34 4.94
C LEU A 362 18.37 -6.04 5.31
N ARG A 363 18.95 -5.96 6.51
CA ARG A 363 19.70 -4.80 7.01
C ARG A 363 21.20 -5.04 7.03
N ASP A 364 21.62 -6.28 7.26
CA ASP A 364 23.03 -6.66 7.31
C ASP A 364 23.30 -8.06 6.73
N ARG A 365 24.14 -8.09 5.71
CA ARG A 365 24.63 -9.27 4.99
C ARG A 365 26.09 -9.55 5.25
N SER A 366 26.77 -8.76 6.09
CA SER A 366 28.23 -8.80 6.24
C SER A 366 28.77 -10.07 6.92
N GLY A 367 27.90 -10.86 7.55
CA GLY A 367 28.28 -12.09 8.23
C GLY A 367 28.80 -13.18 7.29
N LYS A 368 29.44 -14.21 7.86
CA LYS A 368 29.93 -15.37 7.11
C LYS A 368 28.83 -16.04 6.29
N SER A 369 27.66 -16.21 6.88
CA SER A 369 26.50 -16.82 6.22
C SER A 369 25.82 -15.93 5.17
N ALA A 370 26.29 -14.69 4.99
CA ALA A 370 25.62 -13.68 4.16
C ALA A 370 24.15 -13.45 4.56
N GLY A 371 23.81 -13.64 5.85
CA GLY A 371 22.43 -13.54 6.35
C GLY A 371 21.50 -14.64 5.85
N MET A 372 22.02 -15.72 5.27
CA MET A 372 21.24 -16.88 4.84
C MET A 372 21.18 -17.92 5.97
N LYS A 373 19.99 -18.44 6.26
CA LYS A 373 19.75 -19.39 7.36
C LYS A 373 20.28 -20.81 7.10
N ASP A 374 20.48 -21.16 5.83
CA ASP A 374 20.85 -22.49 5.33
C ASP A 374 22.25 -22.48 4.66
N TYR A 375 23.08 -21.49 5.00
CA TYR A 375 24.46 -21.38 4.52
C TYR A 375 25.42 -21.21 5.72
N PRO A 376 26.57 -21.94 5.77
CA PRO A 376 27.49 -21.95 6.92
C PRO A 376 28.12 -20.61 7.34
#